data_AF-A0A2M6GKH9-F1
#
_entry.id   AF-A0A2M6GKH9-F1
#
_cell.length_a   1.000
_cell.length_b   1.000
_cell.length_c   1.000
_cell.angle_alpha   90.00
_cell.angle_beta   90.00
_cell.angle_gamma   90.00
#
_symmetry.space_group_name_H-M   'P 1'
#
loop_
_entity.id
_entity.type
_entity.pdbx_description
1 polymer ?
#
loop_
_entity_poly.entity_id
_entity_poly.type
_entity_poly.pdbx_seq_one_letter_code
_entity_poly.pdbx_strand_id
1 'polypeptide(L)' 'PQTSAKFGIRSIPTLLVFKNGQVVDKQVGAVPKNALAQKLEAQLS' A
#
# COMPACT_ATOMS: atom_id res chain seq x y z
N PRO A 1 -14.60 3.09 -9.42
CA PRO A 1 -13.48 3.75 -10.15
C PRO A 1 -12.91 5.00 -9.48
N GLN A 2 -13.74 5.82 -8.81
CA GLN A 2 -13.31 7.10 -8.22
C GLN A 2 -12.18 6.96 -7.18
N THR A 3 -12.27 5.98 -6.27
CA THR A 3 -11.23 5.72 -5.28
C THR A 3 -9.90 5.32 -5.92
N SER A 4 -9.93 4.41 -6.91
CA SER A 4 -8.74 3.99 -7.66
C SER A 4 -8.07 5.16 -8.37
N ALA A 5 -8.87 6.04 -9.00
CA ALA A 5 -8.36 7.25 -9.64
C ALA A 5 -7.76 8.23 -8.61
N LYS A 6 -8.43 8.44 -7.47
CA LYS A 6 -7.97 9.31 -6.38
C LYS A 6 -6.57 8.94 -5.87
N PHE A 7 -6.24 7.64 -5.85
CA PHE A 7 -4.94 7.14 -5.37
C PHE A 7 -3.98 6.69 -6.50
N GLY A 8 -4.32 6.99 -7.76
CA GLY A 8 -3.50 6.63 -8.92
C GLY A 8 -3.21 5.13 -9.03
N ILE A 9 -4.22 4.29 -8.76
CA ILE A 9 -4.16 2.83 -8.92
C ILE A 9 -4.29 2.52 -10.41
N ARG A 10 -3.20 2.03 -11.03
CA ARG A 10 -3.13 1.68 -12.46
C ARG A 10 -2.96 0.18 -12.71
N SER A 11 -2.61 -0.59 -11.68
CA SER A 11 -2.33 -2.03 -11.77
C SER A 11 -2.82 -2.73 -10.50
N ILE A 12 -3.21 -4.00 -10.61
CA ILE A 12 -3.72 -4.81 -9.49
C ILE A 12 -2.84 -6.06 -9.27
N PRO A 13 -2.72 -6.56 -8.03
CA PRO A 13 -3.19 -5.94 -6.79
C PRO A 13 -2.35 -4.70 -6.42
N THR A 14 -2.95 -3.72 -5.74
CA THR A 14 -2.22 -2.61 -5.10
C THR A 14 -2.71 -2.45 -3.66
N LEU A 15 -1.78 -2.41 -2.71
CA LEU A 15 -2.05 -2.13 -1.30
C LEU A 15 -1.56 -0.73 -0.95
N LEU A 16 -2.36 0.01 -0.18
CA LEU A 16 -2.01 1.33 0.35
C LEU A 16 -1.98 1.24 1.86
N VAL A 17 -0.92 1.77 2.47
CA VAL A 17 -0.80 1.88 3.92
C VAL A 17 -1.12 3.31 4.32
N PHE A 18 -2.08 3.48 5.24
CA PHE A 18 -2.51 4.78 5.73
C PHE A 18 -2.08 4.96 7.19
N LYS A 19 -1.53 6.12 7.53
CA LYS A 19 -1.25 6.58 8.91
C LYS A 19 -1.83 7.98 9.05
N ASN A 20 -2.68 8.20 10.05
CA ASN A 20 -3.34 9.50 10.29
C ASN A 20 -4.05 10.08 9.06
N GLY A 21 -4.68 9.23 8.24
CA GLY A 21 -5.40 9.64 7.03
C GLY A 21 -4.51 9.96 5.82
N GLN A 22 -3.19 9.85 5.94
CA GLN A 22 -2.24 10.04 4.84
C GLN A 22 -1.67 8.70 4.36
N VAL A 23 -1.41 8.59 3.06
CA VAL A 23 -0.75 7.41 2.49
C VAL A 23 0.74 7.47 2.82
N VAL A 24 1.24 6.48 3.54
CA VAL A 24 2.66 6.39 3.95
C VAL A 24 3.44 5.31 3.21
N ASP A 25 2.76 4.29 2.64
CA ASP A 25 3.38 3.33 1.74
C ASP A 25 2.40 2.85 0.66
N LYS A 26 2.95 2.37 -0.45
CA LYS A 26 2.22 1.81 -1.59
C LYS A 26 2.96 0.58 -2.13
N GLN A 27 2.28 -0.56 -2.13
CA GLN A 27 2.77 -1.80 -2.72
C GLN A 27 1.97 -2.12 -3.98
N VAL A 28 2.64 -2.23 -5.14
CA VAL A 28 2.02 -2.61 -6.41
C VAL A 28 2.48 -4.01 -6.80
N GLY A 29 1.56 -4.86 -7.21
CA GLY A 29 1.82 -6.26 -7.52
C GLY A 29 1.85 -7.15 -6.29
N ALA A 30 1.82 -8.46 -6.53
CA ALA A 30 1.91 -9.46 -5.48
C ALA A 30 3.35 -9.59 -4.99
N VAL A 31 3.53 -9.69 -3.67
CA VAL A 31 4.82 -9.95 -3.03
C VAL A 31 4.68 -11.05 -1.98
N PRO A 32 5.77 -11.76 -1.64
CA PRO A 32 5.73 -12.75 -0.57
C PRO A 32 5.40 -12.13 0.79
N LYS A 33 4.88 -12.97 1.70
CA LYS A 33 4.40 -12.55 3.03
C LYS A 33 5.47 -11.81 3.85
N ASN A 34 6.72 -12.28 3.82
CA ASN A 34 7.81 -11.67 4.57
C ASN A 34 8.10 -10.23 4.14
N ALA A 35 8.10 -9.96 2.83
CA ALA A 35 8.31 -8.62 2.28
C ALA A 35 7.17 -7.67 2.68
N LEU A 36 5.93 -8.16 2.67
CA LEU A 36 4.78 -7.37 3.11
C LEU A 36 4.82 -7.09 4.62
N ALA A 37 5.20 -8.07 5.44
CA ALA A 37 5.32 -7.91 6.89
C ALA A 37 6.38 -6.86 7.26
N GLN A 38 7.56 -6.93 6.64
CA GLN A 38 8.64 -5.96 6.85
C GLN A 38 8.20 -4.53 6.47
N LYS A 39 7.47 -4.38 5.36
CA LYS A 39 6.92 -3.09 4.95
C LYS A 39 5.95 -2.51 5.97
N LEU A 40 5.10 -3.33 6.56
CA LEU A 40 4.14 -2.91 7.58
C LEU A 40 4.85 -2.56 8.89
N GLU A 41 5.80 -3.38 9.34
CA GLU A 41 6.61 -3.14 10.55
C GLU A 41 7.34 -1.79 10.47
N ALA A 42 7.89 -1.45 9.29
CA ALA A 42 8.56 -0.17 9.06
C ALA A 42 7.65 1.06 9.26
N GLN A 43 6.32 0.91 9.18
CA GLN A 43 5.37 2.01 9.38
C GLN A 43 4.81 2.09 10.81
N LEU A 44 5.02 1.05 11.62
CA LEU A 44 4.60 0.99 13.03
C LEU A 44 5.59 1.66 13.98
N SER A 45 6.81 1.93 13.50
CA SER A 45 7.85 2.67 14.21
C SER A 45 7.57 4.16 14.27
#